data_AF-A0AAV6B4Y9-F1
#
_entry.id   AF-A0AAV6B4Y9-F1
#
_cell.length_a   1.000
_cell.length_b   1.000
_cell.length_c   1.000
_cell.angle_alpha   90.00
_cell.angle_beta   90.00
_cell.angle_gamma   90.00
#
_symmetry.space_group_name_H-M   'P 1'
#
loop_
_entity.id
_entity.type
_entity.pdbx_description
1 polymer ?
#
loop_
_entity_poly.entity_id
_entity_poly.type
_entity_poly.pdbx_seq_one_letter_code
_entity_poly.pdbx_strand_id
1 'polypeptide(L)'
;MKRLHNRFAVRVGVAIALAAFLSTTSSLKAQIPVGVGGTPANDFSVTPPATEWATLDITTGSASTYANPAALDAGAQTLSQSAINTPLAVVTADTTAIRLARHSTTSFYLATQPTGVPAAVLKATLRNTSGGGIGSFTVSYNYGIAVNPVTDEVPGQRVFYSLSGEAETWVLIPELSGVTTAGLLSATLNLGVWLDNADMYLLFLDDNNLTGTDGAFTIDNFAISSVIPAVITPITLTNSPSSITVAERGNATFTVVAGGAPRDYYWFSNGVQVAGNNQATFTIPSAAYPDNNNAQILVVISNSLSFVTSTTATLTVTPDTTAPTVIRAVAEADPGTVTVTFSEPMDPNFINEGNFTVFETGTDPDASPYISFTATTTDGTNVVISSDPRVAGVNHSVRILDLRDAS
;
A
#
# COMPACT_ATOMS: atom_id res chain seq x y z
N MET A 1 39.39 -55.42 -26.54
CA MET A 1 38.50 -55.01 -25.43
C MET A 1 39.15 -53.86 -24.66
N LYS A 2 38.65 -52.64 -24.80
CA LYS A 2 38.85 -51.51 -23.88
C LYS A 2 37.74 -50.50 -24.21
N ARG A 3 36.68 -50.45 -23.40
CA ARG A 3 35.62 -49.44 -23.49
C ARG A 3 36.05 -48.25 -22.63
N LEU A 4 36.29 -47.10 -23.25
CA LEU A 4 36.47 -45.83 -22.57
C LEU A 4 35.09 -45.21 -22.31
N HIS A 5 34.88 -44.77 -21.07
CA HIS A 5 33.71 -44.05 -20.60
C HIS A 5 33.67 -42.63 -21.18
N ASN A 6 32.54 -42.18 -21.68
CA ASN A 6 32.30 -40.77 -21.95
C ASN A 6 31.17 -40.28 -21.02
N ARG A 7 31.54 -39.42 -20.06
CA ARG A 7 30.63 -38.76 -19.13
C ARG A 7 30.02 -37.55 -19.83
N PHE A 8 28.70 -37.54 -20.03
CA PHE A 8 27.96 -36.33 -20.39
C PHE A 8 27.75 -35.48 -19.13
N ALA A 9 28.42 -34.34 -19.05
CA ALA A 9 28.10 -33.28 -18.09
C ALA A 9 27.05 -32.37 -18.72
N VAL A 10 25.82 -32.39 -18.19
CA VAL A 10 24.78 -31.42 -18.54
C VAL A 10 25.04 -30.15 -17.75
N ARG A 11 25.48 -29.09 -18.42
CA ARG A 11 25.48 -27.72 -17.89
C ARG A 11 24.09 -27.12 -18.09
N VAL A 12 23.33 -26.98 -17.01
CA VAL A 12 22.09 -26.17 -17.01
C VAL A 12 22.51 -24.71 -16.91
N GLY A 13 22.48 -24.00 -18.04
CA GLY A 13 22.61 -22.55 -18.06
C GLY A 13 21.25 -21.92 -17.81
N VAL A 14 21.12 -21.20 -16.68
CA VAL A 14 19.95 -20.35 -16.41
C VAL A 14 20.05 -19.13 -17.33
N ALA A 15 19.18 -19.05 -18.32
CA ALA A 15 19.01 -17.87 -19.16
C ALA A 15 18.13 -16.87 -18.41
N ILE A 16 18.74 -15.80 -17.88
CA ILE A 16 18.00 -14.63 -17.41
C ILE A 16 17.57 -13.86 -18.65
N ALA A 17 16.27 -13.84 -18.94
CA ALA A 17 15.69 -13.06 -20.01
C ALA A 17 15.88 -11.56 -19.69
N LEU A 18 16.79 -10.92 -20.43
CA LEU A 18 16.93 -9.47 -20.43
C LEU A 18 15.71 -8.90 -21.18
N ALA A 19 14.71 -8.43 -20.45
CA ALA A 19 13.59 -7.71 -21.03
C ALA A 19 14.14 -6.44 -21.71
N ALA A 20 14.12 -6.42 -23.04
CA ALA A 20 14.40 -5.24 -23.82
C ALA A 20 13.30 -4.21 -23.53
N PHE A 21 13.62 -3.18 -22.74
CA PHE A 21 12.78 -2.00 -22.63
C PHE A 21 12.76 -1.31 -24.00
N LEU A 22 11.67 -1.48 -24.75
CA LEU A 22 11.32 -0.56 -25.83
C LEU A 22 11.14 0.81 -25.17
N SER A 23 12.12 1.70 -25.32
CA SER A 23 11.94 3.10 -25.01
C SER A 23 10.98 3.69 -26.04
N THR A 24 9.68 3.66 -25.73
CA THR A 24 8.79 4.66 -26.30
C THR A 24 9.31 5.99 -25.80
N THR A 25 9.89 6.79 -26.68
CA THR A 25 10.16 8.20 -26.41
C THR A 25 8.81 8.88 -26.18
N SER A 26 8.32 8.81 -24.95
CA SER A 26 7.26 9.69 -24.47
C SER A 26 7.81 11.09 -24.67
N SER A 27 7.25 11.84 -25.61
CA SER A 27 7.45 13.27 -25.68
C SER A 27 7.23 13.81 -24.28
N LEU A 28 8.30 14.25 -23.61
CA LEU A 28 8.22 14.88 -22.30
C LEU A 28 7.17 16.00 -22.41
N LYS A 29 6.13 15.95 -21.58
CA LYS A 29 5.28 17.12 -21.38
C LYS A 29 6.19 18.24 -20.84
N ALA A 30 5.87 19.50 -21.12
CA ALA A 30 6.58 20.63 -20.53
C ALA A 30 5.96 20.93 -19.15
N GLN A 31 6.55 20.43 -18.07
CA GLN A 31 6.25 20.85 -16.70
C GLN A 31 7.38 21.75 -16.16
N ILE A 32 7.13 22.41 -15.01
CA ILE A 32 8.04 23.40 -14.43
C ILE A 32 9.38 22.72 -14.11
N PRO A 33 10.49 23.08 -14.78
CA PRO A 33 11.76 22.39 -14.61
C PRO A 33 12.45 22.83 -13.32
N VAL A 34 12.88 21.88 -12.50
CA VAL A 34 13.67 22.11 -11.29
C VAL A 34 15.07 21.53 -11.50
N GLY A 35 16.01 22.41 -11.86
CA GLY A 35 17.42 22.06 -12.01
C GLY A 35 18.21 22.23 -10.72
N VAL A 36 19.52 21.99 -10.79
CA VAL A 36 20.44 22.22 -9.65
C VAL A 36 20.47 23.68 -9.16
N GLY A 37 20.15 24.63 -10.03
CA GLY A 37 20.02 26.05 -9.69
C GLY A 37 18.61 26.46 -9.23
N GLY A 38 17.67 25.51 -9.16
CA GLY A 38 16.26 25.78 -8.94
C GLY A 38 15.50 26.15 -10.22
N THR A 39 14.39 26.86 -10.04
CA THR A 39 13.51 27.38 -11.08
C THR A 39 13.46 28.90 -10.90
N PRO A 40 13.82 29.70 -11.93
CA PRO A 40 13.67 31.14 -11.88
C PRO A 40 12.23 31.55 -11.55
N ALA A 41 12.06 32.74 -10.96
CA ALA A 41 10.73 33.27 -10.66
C ALA A 41 9.89 33.40 -11.94
N ASN A 42 8.70 32.84 -11.92
CA ASN A 42 7.67 33.04 -12.94
C ASN A 42 6.74 34.16 -12.47
N ASP A 43 6.77 35.28 -13.20
CA ASP A 43 5.97 36.47 -12.96
C ASP A 43 4.57 36.38 -13.57
N PHE A 44 4.23 35.25 -14.19
CA PHE A 44 2.97 35.02 -14.92
C PHE A 44 2.62 36.13 -15.92
N SER A 45 3.61 36.75 -16.56
CA SER A 45 3.37 37.66 -17.70
C SER A 45 2.73 36.96 -18.91
N VAL A 46 2.81 35.62 -18.95
CA VAL A 46 2.19 34.74 -19.94
C VAL A 46 1.37 33.68 -19.23
N THR A 47 0.18 33.38 -19.75
CA THR A 47 -0.66 32.29 -19.24
C THR A 47 0.11 30.96 -19.29
N PRO A 48 0.34 30.28 -18.15
CA PRO A 48 1.06 29.02 -18.15
C PRO A 48 0.24 27.92 -18.83
N PRO A 49 0.88 26.95 -19.50
CA PRO A 49 0.20 25.81 -20.07
C PRO A 49 -0.35 24.88 -18.98
N ALA A 50 -1.42 24.13 -19.31
CA ALA A 50 -2.05 23.17 -18.39
C ALA A 50 -1.11 22.02 -17.94
N THR A 51 0.01 21.83 -18.62
CA THR A 51 1.06 20.88 -18.22
C THR A 51 1.90 21.37 -17.05
N GLU A 52 1.93 22.69 -16.80
CA GLU A 52 2.58 23.30 -15.64
C GLU A 52 1.56 23.65 -14.57
N TRP A 53 0.50 24.36 -14.93
CA TRP A 53 -0.53 24.83 -14.00
C TRP A 53 -1.92 24.47 -14.48
N ALA A 54 -2.65 23.71 -13.66
CA ALA A 54 -3.98 23.23 -13.98
C ALA A 54 -4.95 23.42 -12.81
N THR A 55 -6.23 23.41 -13.13
CA THR A 55 -7.33 23.48 -12.18
C THR A 55 -8.26 22.27 -12.34
N LEU A 56 -9.23 22.16 -11.43
CA LEU A 56 -10.29 21.16 -11.46
C LEU A 56 -11.59 21.86 -11.12
N ASP A 57 -12.61 21.60 -11.92
CA ASP A 57 -13.98 22.02 -11.63
C ASP A 57 -14.66 21.03 -10.68
N ILE A 58 -14.77 21.37 -9.40
CA ILE A 58 -15.54 20.56 -8.45
C ILE A 58 -17.03 20.89 -8.61
N THR A 59 -17.78 19.99 -9.26
CA THR A 59 -19.20 20.18 -9.59
C THR A 59 -20.18 19.61 -8.56
N THR A 60 -19.69 18.84 -7.59
CA THR A 60 -20.50 18.22 -6.54
C THR A 60 -20.18 18.83 -5.18
N GLY A 61 -21.22 19.19 -4.42
CA GLY A 61 -21.09 19.82 -3.10
C GLY A 61 -21.46 21.31 -3.13
N SER A 62 -21.27 22.00 -2.01
CA SER A 62 -21.58 23.44 -1.86
C SER A 62 -20.53 24.15 -1.01
N ALA A 63 -20.68 25.46 -0.78
CA ALA A 63 -19.83 26.24 0.13
C ALA A 63 -19.67 25.58 1.51
N SER A 64 -20.69 24.85 2.00
CA SER A 64 -20.65 24.21 3.32
C SER A 64 -19.88 22.89 3.38
N THR A 65 -19.27 22.46 2.27
CA THR A 65 -18.59 21.16 2.20
C THR A 65 -17.36 21.14 3.10
N TYR A 66 -16.61 22.24 3.16
CA TYR A 66 -15.35 22.34 3.89
C TYR A 66 -15.42 23.41 4.98
N ALA A 67 -16.20 23.14 6.03
CA ALA A 67 -16.48 24.12 7.10
C ALA A 67 -15.30 24.40 8.05
N ASN A 68 -14.12 23.81 7.83
CA ASN A 68 -12.91 24.01 8.64
C ASN A 68 -11.66 23.45 7.91
N PRO A 69 -10.43 23.82 8.34
CA PRO A 69 -9.21 23.39 7.67
C PRO A 69 -9.05 21.86 7.58
N ALA A 70 -9.47 21.11 8.60
CA ALA A 70 -9.34 19.66 8.60
C ALA A 70 -10.26 18.98 7.56
N ALA A 71 -11.44 19.55 7.33
CA ALA A 71 -12.33 19.09 6.27
C ALA A 71 -11.74 19.34 4.88
N LEU A 72 -11.12 20.52 4.66
CA LEU A 72 -10.46 20.83 3.40
C LEU A 72 -9.22 19.95 3.17
N ASP A 73 -8.43 19.69 4.22
CA ASP A 73 -7.30 18.76 4.18
C ASP A 73 -7.74 17.33 3.82
N ALA A 74 -8.84 16.86 4.40
CA ALA A 74 -9.41 15.55 4.04
C ALA A 74 -9.89 15.54 2.59
N GLY A 75 -10.47 16.65 2.11
CA GLY A 75 -10.82 16.85 0.70
C GLY A 75 -9.61 16.72 -0.23
N ALA A 76 -8.47 17.32 0.14
CA ALA A 76 -7.21 17.21 -0.61
C ALA A 76 -6.81 15.74 -0.82
N GLN A 77 -6.98 14.89 0.21
CA GLN A 77 -6.62 13.48 0.12
C GLN A 77 -7.47 12.67 -0.86
N THR A 78 -8.60 13.19 -1.31
CA THR A 78 -9.45 12.52 -2.32
C THR A 78 -9.01 12.80 -3.76
N LEU A 79 -8.11 13.77 -3.97
CA LEU A 79 -7.74 14.24 -5.30
C LEU A 79 -6.58 13.42 -5.88
N SER A 80 -6.72 13.00 -7.15
CA SER A 80 -5.61 12.51 -7.98
C SER A 80 -5.20 13.61 -8.96
N GLN A 81 -3.90 13.81 -9.13
CA GLN A 81 -3.31 14.78 -10.03
C GLN A 81 -3.81 14.60 -11.47
N SER A 82 -4.12 13.37 -11.87
CA SER A 82 -4.55 13.04 -13.22
C SER A 82 -5.90 13.67 -13.59
N ALA A 83 -6.76 13.90 -12.60
CA ALA A 83 -8.04 14.58 -12.74
C ALA A 83 -7.89 16.12 -12.80
N ILE A 84 -6.83 16.67 -12.20
CA ILE A 84 -6.57 18.12 -12.18
C ILE A 84 -5.78 18.51 -13.44
N ASN A 85 -6.48 18.64 -14.55
CA ASN A 85 -5.89 18.84 -15.88
C ASN A 85 -6.57 19.94 -16.71
N THR A 86 -7.52 20.68 -16.12
CA THR A 86 -8.22 21.76 -16.82
C THR A 86 -7.29 22.98 -16.91
N PRO A 87 -7.17 23.66 -18.08
CA PRO A 87 -6.43 24.91 -18.17
C PRO A 87 -6.99 25.98 -17.23
N LEU A 88 -6.14 26.90 -16.77
CA LEU A 88 -6.58 28.03 -15.98
C LEU A 88 -7.56 28.90 -16.77
N ALA A 89 -8.57 29.43 -16.09
CA ALA A 89 -9.40 30.47 -16.69
C ALA A 89 -8.57 31.74 -16.91
N VAL A 90 -8.78 32.43 -18.03
CA VAL A 90 -8.06 33.67 -18.35
C VAL A 90 -8.99 34.85 -18.10
N VAL A 91 -8.58 35.79 -17.26
CA VAL A 91 -9.36 36.98 -16.92
C VAL A 91 -8.56 38.27 -17.09
N THR A 92 -9.28 39.37 -17.31
CA THR A 92 -8.71 40.73 -17.36
C THR A 92 -9.12 41.58 -16.16
N ALA A 93 -9.93 41.05 -15.25
CA ALA A 93 -10.41 41.75 -14.06
C ALA A 93 -10.45 40.82 -12.85
N ASP A 94 -9.77 41.25 -11.80
CA ASP A 94 -9.47 40.44 -10.61
C ASP A 94 -10.69 40.17 -9.71
N THR A 95 -11.78 40.92 -9.89
CA THR A 95 -13.03 40.78 -9.13
C THR A 95 -14.00 39.74 -9.69
N THR A 96 -13.64 39.06 -10.79
CA THR A 96 -14.50 38.06 -11.42
C THR A 96 -14.42 36.75 -10.63
N ALA A 97 -15.35 36.56 -9.72
CA ALA A 97 -15.47 35.32 -8.97
C ALA A 97 -15.93 34.19 -9.90
N ILE A 98 -15.17 33.10 -9.95
CA ILE A 98 -15.41 31.99 -10.87
C ILE A 98 -15.11 30.66 -10.18
N ARG A 99 -15.67 29.59 -10.71
CA ARG A 99 -15.54 28.23 -10.16
C ARG A 99 -14.12 27.65 -10.27
N LEU A 100 -13.27 28.23 -11.12
CA LEU A 100 -11.94 27.72 -11.46
C LEU A 100 -10.83 28.63 -10.94
N ALA A 101 -9.64 28.08 -10.74
CA ALA A 101 -8.45 28.91 -10.59
C ALA A 101 -8.15 29.64 -11.91
N ARG A 102 -7.62 30.87 -11.81
CA ARG A 102 -7.47 31.78 -12.94
C ARG A 102 -6.09 32.39 -13.05
N HIS A 103 -5.77 32.85 -14.25
CA HIS A 103 -4.66 33.73 -14.54
C HIS A 103 -5.20 35.13 -14.90
N SER A 104 -4.70 36.17 -14.21
CA SER A 104 -4.98 37.57 -14.53
C SER A 104 -3.95 38.10 -15.53
N THR A 105 -4.36 38.38 -16.77
CA THR A 105 -3.44 38.90 -17.80
C THR A 105 -3.14 40.40 -17.64
N THR A 106 -3.70 41.05 -16.63
CA THR A 106 -3.47 42.48 -16.35
C THR A 106 -2.61 42.65 -15.11
N SER A 107 -2.83 41.82 -14.09
CA SER A 107 -2.10 41.88 -12.83
C SER A 107 -0.97 40.83 -12.73
N PHE A 108 -0.88 39.93 -13.72
CA PHE A 108 0.17 38.91 -13.86
C PHE A 108 0.32 38.01 -12.62
N TYR A 109 -0.78 37.40 -12.20
CA TYR A 109 -0.75 36.42 -11.12
C TYR A 109 -1.77 35.30 -11.36
N LEU A 110 -1.59 34.21 -10.65
CA LEU A 110 -2.62 33.18 -10.51
C LEU A 110 -3.49 33.48 -9.29
N ALA A 111 -4.78 33.16 -9.34
CA ALA A 111 -5.67 33.37 -8.21
C ALA A 111 -6.73 32.28 -8.04
N THR A 112 -7.06 32.04 -6.78
CA THR A 112 -8.25 31.31 -6.36
C THR A 112 -9.24 32.32 -5.76
N GLN A 113 -10.52 32.12 -6.08
CA GLN A 113 -11.67 32.83 -5.48
C GLN A 113 -12.92 32.04 -5.88
N PRO A 114 -13.09 30.84 -5.32
CA PRO A 114 -14.24 30.00 -5.64
C PRO A 114 -15.57 30.72 -5.39
N THR A 115 -16.58 30.34 -6.16
CA THR A 115 -17.96 30.79 -5.95
C THR A 115 -18.91 29.72 -6.45
N GLY A 116 -19.83 29.29 -5.59
CA GLY A 116 -20.83 28.27 -5.94
C GLY A 116 -20.26 26.86 -6.13
N VAL A 117 -19.05 26.60 -5.62
CA VAL A 117 -18.39 25.29 -5.57
C VAL A 117 -17.91 25.00 -4.14
N PRO A 118 -17.49 23.78 -3.81
CA PRO A 118 -16.88 23.51 -2.51
C PRO A 118 -15.56 24.23 -2.27
N ALA A 119 -14.70 24.27 -3.29
CA ALA A 119 -13.37 24.83 -3.24
C ALA A 119 -12.86 25.10 -4.65
N ALA A 120 -11.94 26.05 -4.81
CA ALA A 120 -11.10 26.15 -5.98
C ALA A 120 -9.87 25.24 -5.82
N VAL A 121 -9.48 24.62 -6.92
CA VAL A 121 -8.31 23.74 -6.98
C VAL A 121 -7.30 24.32 -7.96
N LEU A 122 -6.05 24.46 -7.53
CA LEU A 122 -4.94 24.82 -8.39
C LEU A 122 -3.79 23.84 -8.14
N LYS A 123 -3.19 23.33 -9.22
CA LYS A 123 -2.08 22.40 -9.16
C LYS A 123 -0.92 22.90 -10.00
N ALA A 124 0.28 22.94 -9.41
CA ALA A 124 1.52 23.06 -10.14
C ALA A 124 2.13 21.67 -10.37
N THR A 125 2.61 21.39 -11.58
CA THR A 125 3.36 20.18 -11.92
C THR A 125 4.80 20.57 -12.15
N LEU A 126 5.70 20.02 -11.33
CA LEU A 126 7.14 20.25 -11.39
C LEU A 126 7.82 18.98 -11.90
N ARG A 127 8.95 19.12 -12.59
CA ARG A 127 9.81 18.00 -12.98
C ARG A 127 11.23 18.21 -12.50
N ASN A 128 11.81 17.17 -11.93
CA ASN A 128 13.21 17.17 -11.60
C ASN A 128 14.03 17.06 -12.90
N THR A 129 14.81 18.09 -13.19
CA THR A 129 15.73 18.15 -14.33
C THR A 129 17.17 18.39 -13.86
N SER A 130 17.48 18.03 -12.61
CA SER A 130 18.79 18.26 -12.01
C SER A 130 19.85 17.25 -12.49
N GLY A 131 19.45 16.16 -13.14
CA GLY A 131 20.33 15.06 -13.53
C GLY A 131 20.61 14.05 -12.40
N GLY A 132 19.94 14.19 -11.26
CA GLY A 132 20.07 13.31 -10.10
C GLY A 132 18.86 13.41 -9.16
N GLY A 133 18.88 12.70 -8.04
CA GLY A 133 17.83 12.82 -7.03
C GLY A 133 17.91 14.18 -6.31
N ILE A 134 16.78 14.80 -6.02
CA ILE A 134 16.68 15.99 -5.14
C ILE A 134 16.18 15.55 -3.77
N GLY A 135 16.89 15.96 -2.71
CA GLY A 135 16.54 15.64 -1.32
C GLY A 135 15.66 16.72 -0.68
N SER A 136 15.90 17.99 -1.03
CA SER A 136 15.07 19.11 -0.61
C SER A 136 15.21 20.31 -1.54
N PHE A 137 14.22 21.21 -1.50
CA PHE A 137 14.33 22.55 -2.08
C PHE A 137 13.45 23.53 -1.32
N THR A 138 13.61 24.82 -1.57
CA THR A 138 12.73 25.88 -1.08
C THR A 138 11.78 26.34 -2.18
N VAL A 139 10.47 26.24 -1.94
CA VAL A 139 9.45 26.89 -2.77
C VAL A 139 9.18 28.29 -2.22
N SER A 140 9.02 29.27 -3.08
CA SER A 140 8.63 30.63 -2.69
C SER A 140 7.76 31.30 -3.73
N TYR A 141 6.88 32.20 -3.28
CA TYR A 141 6.08 33.06 -4.15
C TYR A 141 5.60 34.29 -3.38
N ASN A 142 5.30 35.36 -4.11
CA ASN A 142 4.60 36.52 -3.57
C ASN A 142 3.12 36.17 -3.40
N TYR A 143 2.69 36.07 -2.15
CA TYR A 143 1.31 35.87 -1.78
C TYR A 143 0.59 37.22 -1.67
N GLY A 144 -0.59 37.29 -2.26
CA GLY A 144 -1.42 38.48 -2.24
C GLY A 144 -2.88 38.18 -1.94
N ILE A 145 -3.62 39.24 -1.63
CA ILE A 145 -5.05 39.20 -1.34
C ILE A 145 -5.69 40.30 -2.20
N ALA A 146 -6.20 39.94 -3.37
CA ALA A 146 -6.80 40.87 -4.33
C ALA A 146 -8.22 41.29 -3.91
N VAL A 147 -8.92 40.42 -3.19
CA VAL A 147 -10.22 40.68 -2.58
C VAL A 147 -10.14 40.17 -1.15
N ASN A 148 -10.39 41.05 -0.19
CA ASN A 148 -10.41 40.66 1.23
C ASN A 148 -11.73 39.95 1.54
N PRO A 149 -11.72 38.77 2.16
CA PRO A 149 -12.95 38.11 2.62
C PRO A 149 -13.58 38.90 3.77
N VAL A 150 -14.90 38.78 3.93
CA VAL A 150 -15.62 39.41 5.06
C VAL A 150 -15.49 38.55 6.32
N THR A 151 -15.72 37.25 6.18
CA THR A 151 -15.45 36.15 7.11
C THR A 151 -14.91 35.01 6.28
N ASP A 152 -14.05 34.15 6.84
CA ASP A 152 -13.47 33.03 6.10
C ASP A 152 -13.34 31.83 7.05
N GLU A 153 -13.98 30.71 6.71
CA GLU A 153 -13.98 29.50 7.53
C GLU A 153 -12.64 28.77 7.48
N VAL A 154 -11.96 28.83 6.33
CA VAL A 154 -10.59 28.32 6.17
C VAL A 154 -9.72 29.48 5.64
N PRO A 155 -9.15 30.29 6.54
CA PRO A 155 -8.44 31.50 6.15
C PRO A 155 -7.32 31.26 5.13
N GLY A 156 -7.44 31.81 3.93
CA GLY A 156 -6.40 31.70 2.90
C GLY A 156 -6.26 30.29 2.31
N GLN A 157 -5.26 30.11 1.45
CA GLN A 157 -5.05 28.81 0.79
C GLN A 157 -4.52 27.73 1.75
N ARG A 158 -4.89 26.47 1.49
CA ARG A 158 -4.23 25.25 2.00
C ARG A 158 -3.31 24.70 0.92
N VAL A 159 -2.04 24.55 1.24
CA VAL A 159 -1.01 24.16 0.27
C VAL A 159 -0.40 22.83 0.64
N PHE A 160 -0.29 21.92 -0.33
CA PHE A 160 0.25 20.57 -0.16
C PHE A 160 1.31 20.28 -1.22
N TYR A 161 2.16 19.30 -0.95
CA TYR A 161 2.97 18.65 -1.98
C TYR A 161 2.71 17.15 -2.04
N SER A 162 3.00 16.54 -3.18
CA SER A 162 3.08 15.08 -3.32
C SER A 162 4.09 14.70 -4.41
N LEU A 163 4.85 13.63 -4.18
CA LEU A 163 5.77 13.05 -5.17
C LEU A 163 5.05 12.16 -6.20
N SER A 164 3.85 11.66 -5.90
CA SER A 164 3.05 10.86 -6.84
C SER A 164 1.83 11.62 -7.38
N GLY A 165 1.30 12.54 -6.56
CA GLY A 165 0.05 13.25 -6.82
C GLY A 165 -1.20 12.37 -6.74
N GLU A 166 -1.09 11.15 -6.23
CA GLU A 166 -2.25 10.27 -6.06
C GLU A 166 -3.01 10.58 -4.77
N ALA A 167 -4.25 10.09 -4.67
CA ALA A 167 -5.05 10.19 -3.45
C ALA A 167 -4.27 9.66 -2.23
N GLU A 168 -4.53 10.24 -1.06
CA GLU A 168 -3.91 9.88 0.23
C GLU A 168 -2.39 10.15 0.33
N THR A 169 -1.78 10.77 -0.69
CA THR A 169 -0.33 11.06 -0.70
C THR A 169 0.02 12.54 -0.46
N TRP A 170 -0.98 13.40 -0.28
CA TRP A 170 -0.77 14.84 -0.15
C TRP A 170 -0.26 15.19 1.25
N VAL A 171 0.86 15.91 1.31
CA VAL A 171 1.46 16.36 2.56
C VAL A 171 1.27 17.87 2.67
N LEU A 172 0.60 18.32 3.73
CA LEU A 172 0.38 19.74 4.00
C LEU A 172 1.71 20.48 4.18
N ILE A 173 1.79 21.71 3.69
CA ILE A 173 2.90 22.65 3.90
C ILE A 173 2.40 23.76 4.85
N PRO A 174 2.62 23.64 6.17
CA PRO A 174 2.07 24.59 7.13
C PRO A 174 2.51 26.03 6.92
N GLU A 175 3.75 26.25 6.46
CA GLU A 175 4.35 27.57 6.25
C GLU A 175 3.69 28.36 5.12
N LEU A 176 3.00 27.67 4.21
CA LEU A 176 2.27 28.26 3.08
C LEU A 176 0.76 28.23 3.26
N SER A 177 0.27 27.61 4.34
CA SER A 177 -1.15 27.32 4.52
C SER A 177 -1.76 28.18 5.61
N GLY A 178 -2.99 28.65 5.42
CA GLY A 178 -3.68 29.41 6.46
C GLY A 178 -3.25 30.89 6.56
N VAL A 179 -2.61 31.42 5.51
CA VAL A 179 -1.97 32.75 5.55
C VAL A 179 -2.96 33.85 5.25
N THR A 180 -3.08 34.82 6.16
CA THR A 180 -4.04 35.94 6.06
C THR A 180 -3.40 37.29 5.77
N THR A 181 -2.08 37.34 5.55
CA THR A 181 -1.35 38.59 5.29
C THR A 181 -0.54 38.44 4.01
N ALA A 182 -0.68 39.39 3.09
CA ALA A 182 0.11 39.44 1.86
C ALA A 182 1.62 39.60 2.17
N GLY A 183 2.47 38.97 1.36
CA GLY A 183 3.92 39.00 1.52
C GLY A 183 4.61 37.84 0.81
N LEU A 184 5.93 37.78 0.92
CA LEU A 184 6.70 36.64 0.41
C LEU A 184 6.44 35.43 1.31
N LEU A 185 5.89 34.36 0.73
CA LEU A 185 5.82 33.06 1.38
C LEU A 185 6.94 32.16 0.88
N SER A 186 7.45 31.33 1.80
CA SER A 186 8.56 30.43 1.52
C SER A 186 8.52 29.22 2.44
N ALA A 187 8.79 28.04 1.88
CA ALA A 187 8.86 26.79 2.62
C ALA A 187 9.92 25.87 2.05
N THR A 188 10.69 25.22 2.92
CA THR A 188 11.65 24.19 2.52
C THR A 188 11.00 22.82 2.61
N LEU A 189 10.87 22.14 1.47
CA LEU A 189 10.29 20.81 1.37
C LEU A 189 11.38 19.75 1.51
N ASN A 190 11.22 18.86 2.49
CA ASN A 190 12.10 17.71 2.69
C ASN A 190 11.48 16.49 1.98
N LEU A 191 12.06 16.10 0.85
CA LEU A 191 11.48 15.11 -0.07
C LEU A 191 12.03 13.69 0.16
N GLY A 192 13.15 13.56 0.89
CA GLY A 192 13.91 12.32 0.95
C GLY A 192 14.64 12.09 -0.38
N VAL A 193 13.94 11.54 -1.37
CA VAL A 193 14.45 11.35 -2.74
C VAL A 193 13.36 11.61 -3.77
N TRP A 194 13.45 12.73 -4.47
CA TRP A 194 12.70 13.00 -5.70
C TRP A 194 13.58 12.67 -6.90
N LEU A 195 13.25 11.60 -7.63
CA LEU A 195 14.10 11.04 -8.69
C LEU A 195 14.21 11.97 -9.92
N ASP A 196 15.32 11.87 -10.64
CA ASP A 196 15.52 12.59 -11.89
C ASP A 196 14.43 12.22 -12.93
N ASN A 197 13.94 13.21 -13.67
CA ASN A 197 12.82 13.12 -14.61
C ASN A 197 11.46 12.72 -14.00
N ALA A 198 11.37 12.49 -12.69
CA ALA A 198 10.09 12.29 -12.04
C ALA A 198 9.36 13.62 -11.87
N ASP A 199 8.04 13.54 -11.91
CA ASP A 199 7.17 14.67 -11.58
C ASP A 199 6.95 14.75 -10.07
N MET A 200 6.63 15.94 -9.60
CA MET A 200 5.98 16.15 -8.32
C MET A 200 4.94 17.26 -8.47
N TYR A 201 4.10 17.39 -7.46
CA TYR A 201 2.94 18.27 -7.53
C TYR A 201 2.88 19.15 -6.30
N LEU A 202 2.52 20.41 -6.52
CA LEU A 202 2.00 21.28 -5.48
C LEU A 202 0.50 21.45 -5.72
N LEU A 203 -0.28 21.43 -4.64
CA LEU A 203 -1.72 21.60 -4.66
C LEU A 203 -2.07 22.78 -3.76
N PHE A 204 -2.86 23.71 -4.29
CA PHE A 204 -3.40 24.85 -3.58
C PHE A 204 -4.92 24.71 -3.59
N LEU A 205 -5.51 24.66 -2.41
CA LEU A 205 -6.94 24.60 -2.20
C LEU A 205 -7.40 25.86 -1.48
N ASP A 206 -8.57 26.34 -1.88
CA ASP A 206 -9.22 27.52 -1.34
C ASP A 206 -10.69 27.15 -1.20
N ASP A 207 -11.24 27.14 0.01
CA ASP A 207 -12.65 26.83 0.19
C ASP A 207 -13.51 27.98 -0.29
N ASN A 208 -14.78 27.68 -0.56
CA ASN A 208 -15.74 28.72 -0.87
C ASN A 208 -16.42 29.17 0.41
N ASN A 209 -16.14 30.40 0.82
CA ASN A 209 -16.75 31.02 1.99
C ASN A 209 -18.28 30.83 2.05
N LEU A 210 -18.78 30.43 3.23
CA LEU A 210 -20.19 30.20 3.51
C LEU A 210 -21.03 31.47 3.47
N THR A 211 -20.48 32.57 4.00
CA THR A 211 -21.22 33.82 4.17
C THR A 211 -20.47 35.01 3.62
N GLY A 212 -20.87 35.43 2.41
CA GLY A 212 -20.42 36.67 1.80
C GLY A 212 -19.52 36.45 0.59
N THR A 213 -18.73 37.47 0.27
CA THR A 213 -17.75 37.39 -0.81
C THR A 213 -16.53 36.65 -0.31
N ASP A 214 -16.11 35.69 -1.12
CA ASP A 214 -14.91 34.92 -0.87
C ASP A 214 -13.62 35.70 -1.17
N GLY A 215 -12.55 35.33 -0.47
CA GLY A 215 -11.23 35.93 -0.65
C GLY A 215 -10.66 35.64 -2.04
N ALA A 216 -9.90 36.58 -2.60
CA ALA A 216 -9.13 36.31 -3.82
C ALA A 216 -7.65 36.20 -3.48
N PHE A 217 -7.18 34.98 -3.26
CA PHE A 217 -5.80 34.70 -2.87
C PHE A 217 -4.92 34.47 -4.08
N THR A 218 -3.77 35.15 -4.13
CA THR A 218 -2.97 35.25 -5.35
C THR A 218 -1.57 34.67 -5.17
N ILE A 219 -1.03 34.11 -6.27
CA ILE A 219 0.32 33.57 -6.37
C ILE A 219 1.02 34.29 -7.52
N ASP A 220 2.14 34.93 -7.22
CA ASP A 220 3.01 35.61 -8.20
C ASP A 220 4.49 35.31 -7.89
N ASN A 221 5.39 35.49 -8.86
CA ASN A 221 6.83 35.31 -8.71
C ASN A 221 7.18 33.92 -8.15
N PHE A 222 6.47 32.88 -8.61
CA PHE A 222 6.67 31.51 -8.16
C PHE A 222 8.07 31.03 -8.54
N ALA A 223 8.84 30.58 -7.56
CA ALA A 223 10.22 30.14 -7.75
C ALA A 223 10.55 28.91 -6.90
N ILE A 224 11.57 28.18 -7.36
CA ILE A 224 12.22 27.11 -6.60
C ILE A 224 13.68 27.50 -6.41
N SER A 225 14.19 27.40 -5.19
CA SER A 225 15.57 27.76 -4.83
C SER A 225 16.14 26.75 -3.84
N SER A 226 17.40 26.93 -3.42
CA SER A 226 18.05 26.12 -2.40
C SER A 226 17.93 24.61 -2.64
N VAL A 227 18.11 24.18 -3.89
CA VAL A 227 18.01 22.76 -4.28
C VAL A 227 19.20 21.98 -3.71
N ILE A 228 18.92 21.00 -2.87
CA ILE A 228 19.92 20.11 -2.26
C ILE A 228 19.77 18.72 -2.88
N PRO A 229 20.82 18.15 -3.50
CA PRO A 229 20.79 16.79 -4.02
C PRO A 229 20.49 15.74 -2.94
N ALA A 230 19.74 14.70 -3.31
CA ALA A 230 19.53 13.54 -2.46
C ALA A 230 20.82 12.72 -2.35
N VAL A 231 21.09 12.19 -1.15
CA VAL A 231 22.20 11.27 -0.92
C VAL A 231 21.73 9.85 -1.26
N ILE A 232 22.13 9.37 -2.44
CA ILE A 232 21.88 7.98 -2.87
C ILE A 232 23.19 7.22 -2.78
N THR A 233 23.18 6.11 -2.03
CA THR A 233 24.37 5.27 -1.83
C THR A 233 24.16 3.87 -2.42
N PRO A 234 25.18 3.25 -3.03
CA PRO A 234 25.05 1.91 -3.60
C PRO A 234 24.56 0.89 -2.58
N ILE A 235 23.71 -0.04 -3.04
CA ILE A 235 23.24 -1.16 -2.23
C ILE A 235 24.41 -2.11 -1.98
N THR A 236 24.60 -2.46 -0.71
CA THR A 236 25.56 -3.48 -0.30
C THR A 236 24.82 -4.54 0.50
N LEU A 237 25.20 -5.80 0.33
CA LEU A 237 24.60 -6.91 1.08
C LEU A 237 25.56 -7.35 2.18
N THR A 238 25.12 -7.22 3.43
CA THR A 238 25.91 -7.62 4.60
C THR A 238 25.57 -9.05 4.98
N ASN A 239 24.28 -9.38 5.10
CA ASN A 239 23.81 -10.73 5.42
C ASN A 239 22.70 -11.14 4.45
N SER A 240 22.87 -12.30 3.82
CA SER A 240 21.78 -12.95 3.07
C SER A 240 20.82 -13.69 4.02
N PRO A 241 19.58 -13.97 3.57
CA PRO A 241 18.69 -14.89 4.28
C PRO A 241 19.35 -16.25 4.48
N SER A 242 19.10 -16.87 5.64
CA SER A 242 19.58 -18.22 5.96
C SER A 242 18.45 -19.24 5.77
N SER A 243 18.80 -20.47 5.39
CA SER A 243 17.86 -21.59 5.38
C SER A 243 17.33 -21.87 6.78
N ILE A 244 16.05 -22.21 6.89
CA ILE A 244 15.39 -22.50 8.17
C ILE A 244 14.53 -23.76 8.06
N THR A 245 14.33 -24.40 9.21
CA THR A 245 13.40 -25.52 9.36
C THR A 245 12.32 -25.13 10.35
N VAL A 246 11.06 -25.34 9.98
CA VAL A 246 9.91 -25.15 10.85
C VAL A 246 9.04 -26.40 10.84
N ALA A 247 8.30 -26.63 11.93
CA ALA A 247 7.19 -27.57 11.89
C ALA A 247 6.09 -27.04 10.98
N GLU A 248 5.32 -27.95 10.40
CA GLU A 248 4.06 -27.63 9.74
C GLU A 248 3.21 -26.67 10.58
N ARG A 249 2.56 -25.71 9.91
CA ARG A 249 1.80 -24.60 10.50
C ARG A 249 2.63 -23.64 11.37
N GLY A 250 3.94 -23.83 11.48
CA GLY A 250 4.86 -22.88 12.07
C GLY A 250 5.07 -21.64 11.21
N ASN A 251 5.49 -20.54 11.85
CA ASN A 251 5.86 -19.31 11.13
C ASN A 251 7.32 -19.39 10.67
N ALA A 252 7.54 -19.20 9.37
CA ALA A 252 8.86 -19.18 8.76
C ALA A 252 9.26 -17.73 8.41
N THR A 253 10.23 -17.17 9.14
CA THR A 253 10.70 -15.79 8.93
C THR A 253 12.13 -15.74 8.39
N PHE A 254 12.30 -15.08 7.25
CA PHE A 254 13.56 -14.79 6.60
C PHE A 254 13.93 -13.32 6.81
N THR A 255 15.20 -13.04 7.06
CA THR A 255 15.71 -11.69 7.28
C THR A 255 16.92 -11.42 6.43
N VAL A 256 17.05 -10.19 5.91
CA VAL A 256 18.22 -9.74 5.17
C VAL A 256 18.80 -8.49 5.83
N VAL A 257 20.13 -8.32 5.77
CA VAL A 257 20.80 -7.09 6.22
C VAL A 257 21.55 -6.50 5.03
N ALA A 258 21.18 -5.28 4.65
CA ALA A 258 21.81 -4.54 3.56
C ALA A 258 22.21 -3.13 4.01
N GLY A 259 23.25 -2.58 3.39
CA GLY A 259 23.58 -1.16 3.43
C GLY A 259 23.08 -0.42 2.19
N GLY A 260 23.40 0.86 2.09
CA GLY A 260 22.90 1.75 1.04
C GLY A 260 21.54 2.35 1.37
N ALA A 261 21.19 3.43 0.67
CA ALA A 261 19.92 4.14 0.81
C ALA A 261 19.59 4.95 -0.45
N PRO A 262 18.30 5.15 -0.81
CA PRO A 262 17.14 4.40 -0.31
C PRO A 262 17.23 2.91 -0.70
N ARG A 263 16.30 2.06 -0.22
CA ARG A 263 16.29 0.60 -0.45
C ARG A 263 14.88 0.11 -0.66
N ASP A 264 14.66 -0.57 -1.77
CA ASP A 264 13.45 -1.34 -2.04
C ASP A 264 13.78 -2.83 -1.97
N TYR A 265 12.90 -3.61 -1.32
CA TYR A 265 13.05 -5.06 -1.19
C TYR A 265 12.02 -5.77 -2.06
N TYR A 266 12.48 -6.81 -2.76
CA TYR A 266 11.65 -7.66 -3.60
C TYR A 266 11.94 -9.11 -3.24
N TRP A 267 11.06 -9.70 -2.44
CA TRP A 267 11.17 -11.10 -2.05
C TRP A 267 10.64 -12.02 -3.15
N PHE A 268 11.32 -13.15 -3.33
CA PHE A 268 10.95 -14.20 -4.27
C PHE A 268 10.84 -15.53 -3.54
N SER A 269 9.79 -16.28 -3.86
CA SER A 269 9.60 -17.67 -3.44
C SER A 269 9.48 -18.54 -4.68
N ASN A 270 10.32 -19.58 -4.78
CA ASN A 270 10.37 -20.50 -5.93
C ASN A 270 10.50 -19.78 -7.28
N GLY A 271 11.27 -18.69 -7.31
CA GLY A 271 11.49 -17.87 -8.51
C GLY A 271 10.36 -16.90 -8.86
N VAL A 272 9.27 -16.87 -8.10
CA VAL A 272 8.15 -15.94 -8.28
C VAL A 272 8.22 -14.83 -7.24
N GLN A 273 8.08 -13.57 -7.69
CA GLN A 273 8.07 -12.42 -6.80
C GLN A 273 6.82 -12.45 -5.90
N VAL A 274 7.00 -12.25 -4.61
CA VAL A 274 5.91 -12.12 -3.65
C VAL A 274 5.53 -10.64 -3.53
N ALA A 275 4.37 -10.27 -4.10
CA ALA A 275 3.89 -8.90 -4.07
C ALA A 275 3.65 -8.40 -2.62
N GLY A 276 3.81 -7.09 -2.40
CA GLY A 276 3.56 -6.45 -1.11
C GLY A 276 4.64 -6.68 -0.03
N ASN A 277 5.63 -7.54 -0.27
CA ASN A 277 6.72 -7.77 0.68
C ASN A 277 7.92 -6.87 0.35
N ASN A 278 7.91 -5.65 0.89
CA ASN A 278 8.90 -4.60 0.65
C ASN A 278 9.80 -4.30 1.87
N GLN A 279 9.87 -5.22 2.82
CA GLN A 279 10.62 -5.05 4.06
C GLN A 279 11.89 -5.91 4.08
N ALA A 280 12.80 -5.61 5.01
CA ALA A 280 13.98 -6.43 5.25
C ALA A 280 13.66 -7.82 5.82
N THR A 281 12.39 -8.08 6.15
CA THR A 281 11.89 -9.37 6.64
C THR A 281 10.79 -9.88 5.72
N PHE A 282 10.74 -11.19 5.55
CA PHE A 282 9.67 -11.90 4.85
C PHE A 282 9.22 -13.08 5.70
N THR A 283 7.91 -13.17 5.95
CA THR A 283 7.32 -14.24 6.76
C THR A 283 6.31 -15.01 5.96
N ILE A 284 6.43 -16.33 5.96
CA ILE A 284 5.38 -17.26 5.55
C ILE A 284 4.64 -17.68 6.82
N PRO A 285 3.44 -17.12 7.08
CA PRO A 285 2.63 -17.55 8.21
C PRO A 285 2.09 -18.95 7.93
N SER A 286 2.06 -19.80 8.96
CA SER A 286 1.50 -21.16 8.86
C SER A 286 2.01 -21.95 7.65
N ALA A 287 3.29 -22.30 7.65
CA ALA A 287 3.91 -23.02 6.53
C ALA A 287 3.26 -24.41 6.33
N ALA A 288 2.67 -24.63 5.16
CA ALA A 288 1.96 -25.87 4.83
C ALA A 288 2.91 -26.94 4.30
N TYR A 289 2.72 -28.20 4.71
CA TYR A 289 3.37 -29.35 4.08
C TYR A 289 2.39 -30.03 3.11
N PRO A 290 2.84 -30.51 1.93
CA PRO A 290 4.18 -30.38 1.35
C PRO A 290 4.41 -29.07 0.58
N ASP A 291 3.39 -28.21 0.45
CA ASP A 291 3.38 -27.06 -0.47
C ASP A 291 4.52 -26.06 -0.28
N ASN A 292 4.91 -25.80 0.97
CA ASN A 292 6.02 -24.90 1.30
C ASN A 292 7.34 -25.64 1.54
N ASN A 293 7.34 -26.97 1.52
CA ASN A 293 8.54 -27.74 1.78
C ASN A 293 9.54 -27.61 0.61
N ASN A 294 10.81 -27.37 0.95
CA ASN A 294 11.89 -27.04 0.02
C ASN A 294 11.70 -25.74 -0.75
N ALA A 295 10.83 -24.82 -0.29
CA ALA A 295 10.66 -23.54 -0.95
C ALA A 295 11.98 -22.75 -0.96
N GLN A 296 12.32 -22.20 -2.12
CA GLN A 296 13.54 -21.42 -2.34
C GLN A 296 13.24 -19.93 -2.19
N ILE A 297 13.83 -19.32 -1.17
CA ILE A 297 13.60 -17.92 -0.80
C ILE A 297 14.83 -17.10 -1.11
N LEU A 298 14.67 -16.01 -1.86
CA LEU A 298 15.71 -15.00 -2.07
C LEU A 298 15.11 -13.60 -2.07
N VAL A 299 15.96 -12.60 -1.94
CA VAL A 299 15.56 -11.19 -2.02
C VAL A 299 16.47 -10.44 -2.99
N VAL A 300 15.86 -9.59 -3.82
CA VAL A 300 16.55 -8.57 -4.59
C VAL A 300 16.35 -7.25 -3.89
N ILE A 301 17.44 -6.52 -3.65
CA ILE A 301 17.42 -5.19 -3.04
C ILE A 301 17.94 -4.21 -4.07
N SER A 302 17.20 -3.13 -4.33
CA SER A 302 17.61 -2.15 -5.32
C SER A 302 17.37 -0.71 -4.88
N ASN A 303 18.07 0.20 -5.55
CA ASN A 303 17.72 1.60 -5.66
C ASN A 303 18.06 2.09 -7.07
N SER A 304 17.91 3.40 -7.31
CA SER A 304 18.17 3.99 -8.63
C SER A 304 19.64 3.89 -9.09
N LEU A 305 20.58 3.57 -8.19
CA LEU A 305 22.01 3.50 -8.50
C LEU A 305 22.50 2.05 -8.73
N SER A 306 21.92 1.08 -8.03
CA SER A 306 22.42 -0.30 -8.03
C SER A 306 21.38 -1.30 -7.49
N PHE A 307 21.62 -2.58 -7.75
CA PHE A 307 20.88 -3.67 -7.12
C PHE A 307 21.82 -4.80 -6.71
N VAL A 308 21.39 -5.58 -5.70
CA VAL A 308 22.07 -6.81 -5.26
C VAL A 308 21.02 -7.90 -5.03
N THR A 309 21.35 -9.12 -5.44
CA THR A 309 20.56 -10.33 -5.18
C THR A 309 21.20 -11.13 -4.06
N SER A 310 20.40 -11.59 -3.10
CA SER A 310 20.90 -12.45 -2.01
C SER A 310 21.26 -13.86 -2.49
N THR A 311 21.97 -14.61 -1.65
CA THR A 311 21.97 -16.07 -1.81
C THR A 311 20.57 -16.64 -1.55
N THR A 312 20.26 -17.79 -2.13
CA THR A 312 19.01 -18.50 -1.91
C THR A 312 19.03 -19.25 -0.58
N ALA A 313 18.01 -19.03 0.25
CA ALA A 313 17.70 -19.81 1.44
C ALA A 313 16.65 -20.87 1.12
N THR A 314 16.70 -22.01 1.80
CA THR A 314 15.69 -23.08 1.69
C THR A 314 14.82 -23.10 2.93
N LEU A 315 13.50 -23.09 2.74
CA LEU A 315 12.53 -23.45 3.77
C LEU A 315 12.36 -24.97 3.80
N THR A 316 12.64 -25.59 4.95
CA THR A 316 12.28 -26.99 5.20
C THR A 316 11.08 -27.02 6.12
N VAL A 317 10.00 -27.71 5.72
CA VAL A 317 8.83 -27.91 6.57
C VAL A 317 8.82 -29.38 6.99
N THR A 318 8.85 -29.64 8.30
CA THR A 318 8.70 -31.00 8.81
C THR A 318 7.21 -31.27 9.03
N PRO A 319 6.63 -32.30 8.37
CA PRO A 319 5.22 -32.61 8.52
C PRO A 319 4.90 -32.97 9.96
N ASP A 320 3.69 -32.66 10.42
CA ASP A 320 3.19 -33.30 11.63
C ASP A 320 2.95 -34.79 11.36
N THR A 321 3.35 -35.62 12.30
CA THR A 321 3.16 -37.07 12.25
C THR A 321 2.56 -37.61 13.55
N THR A 322 2.20 -36.69 14.45
CA THR A 322 1.53 -37.00 15.70
C THR A 322 0.05 -37.15 15.40
N ALA A 323 -0.52 -38.31 15.68
CA ALA A 323 -1.96 -38.48 15.51
C ALA A 323 -2.73 -37.80 16.65
N PRO A 324 -3.95 -37.29 16.39
CA PRO A 324 -4.81 -36.75 17.42
C PRO A 324 -5.06 -37.76 18.54
N THR A 325 -5.11 -37.28 19.77
CA THR A 325 -5.48 -38.09 20.94
C THR A 325 -6.78 -37.58 21.54
N VAL A 326 -7.59 -38.49 22.09
CA VAL A 326 -8.84 -38.12 22.77
C VAL A 326 -8.49 -37.53 24.14
N ILE A 327 -8.87 -36.28 24.37
CA ILE A 327 -8.75 -35.63 25.69
C ILE A 327 -9.94 -36.02 26.57
N ARG A 328 -11.15 -35.96 26.02
CA ARG A 328 -12.39 -36.34 26.71
C ARG A 328 -13.52 -36.64 25.73
N ALA A 329 -14.51 -37.39 26.21
CA ALA A 329 -15.81 -37.56 25.56
C ALA A 329 -16.89 -37.22 26.58
N VAL A 330 -17.85 -36.37 26.20
CA VAL A 330 -18.92 -35.88 27.07
C VAL A 330 -20.26 -36.19 26.45
N ALA A 331 -21.12 -36.80 27.26
CA ALA A 331 -22.53 -36.91 27.02
C ALA A 331 -23.18 -35.53 27.17
N GLU A 332 -23.78 -34.99 26.12
CA GLU A 332 -24.51 -33.74 26.23
C GLU A 332 -25.88 -33.95 26.89
N ALA A 333 -26.53 -32.84 27.29
CA ALA A 333 -27.86 -32.86 27.89
C ALA A 333 -28.93 -33.47 26.97
N ASP A 334 -28.71 -33.33 25.65
CA ASP A 334 -29.46 -34.07 24.65
C ASP A 334 -29.01 -35.55 24.62
N PRO A 335 -29.91 -36.51 24.87
CA PRO A 335 -29.57 -37.93 24.85
C PRO A 335 -29.09 -38.45 23.49
N GLY A 336 -29.25 -37.71 22.39
CA GLY A 336 -28.70 -38.07 21.07
C GLY A 336 -27.27 -37.59 20.81
N THR A 337 -26.69 -36.73 21.66
CA THR A 337 -25.48 -35.99 21.33
C THR A 337 -24.29 -36.33 22.24
N VAL A 338 -23.13 -36.57 21.63
CA VAL A 338 -21.84 -36.77 22.30
C VAL A 338 -20.79 -35.85 21.69
N THR A 339 -20.06 -35.11 22.52
CA THR A 339 -18.93 -34.29 22.09
C THR A 339 -17.63 -34.97 22.47
N VAL A 340 -16.75 -35.22 21.48
CA VAL A 340 -15.39 -35.73 21.69
C VAL A 340 -14.40 -34.60 21.44
N THR A 341 -13.57 -34.29 22.45
CA THR A 341 -12.50 -33.29 22.36
C THR A 341 -11.17 -33.98 22.08
N PHE A 342 -10.46 -33.53 21.05
CA PHE A 342 -9.15 -34.01 20.63
C PHE A 342 -8.01 -33.06 21.02
N SER A 343 -6.78 -33.56 21.04
CA SER A 343 -5.57 -32.79 21.34
C SER A 343 -5.19 -31.75 20.29
N GLU A 344 -5.70 -31.91 19.07
CA GLU A 344 -5.41 -31.04 17.94
C GLU A 344 -6.56 -31.07 16.92
N PRO A 345 -6.59 -30.12 15.96
CA PRO A 345 -7.63 -30.10 14.94
C PRO A 345 -7.63 -31.38 14.09
N MET A 346 -8.80 -31.96 13.85
CA MET A 346 -8.98 -33.17 13.06
C MET A 346 -9.30 -32.89 11.58
N ASP A 347 -8.87 -33.76 10.65
CA ASP A 347 -9.24 -33.68 9.23
C ASP A 347 -10.76 -33.87 9.08
N PRO A 348 -11.49 -32.85 8.59
CA PRO A 348 -12.93 -32.95 8.38
C PRO A 348 -13.36 -34.12 7.48
N ASN A 349 -12.51 -34.56 6.55
CA ASN A 349 -12.82 -35.66 5.64
C ASN A 349 -12.86 -37.04 6.34
N PHE A 350 -12.22 -37.16 7.49
CA PHE A 350 -12.20 -38.39 8.30
C PHE A 350 -13.24 -38.38 9.43
N ILE A 351 -14.07 -37.34 9.48
CA ILE A 351 -15.15 -37.21 10.46
C ILE A 351 -16.44 -37.66 9.80
N ASN A 352 -16.68 -38.97 9.85
CA ASN A 352 -17.82 -39.62 9.22
C ASN A 352 -18.25 -40.88 10.00
N GLU A 353 -19.36 -41.47 9.57
CA GLU A 353 -20.01 -42.62 10.23
C GLU A 353 -19.16 -43.90 10.24
N GLY A 354 -18.21 -44.04 9.30
CA GLY A 354 -17.26 -45.15 9.28
C GLY A 354 -16.15 -45.04 10.32
N ASN A 355 -15.82 -43.81 10.75
CA ASN A 355 -14.74 -43.54 11.68
C ASN A 355 -15.24 -43.33 13.13
N PHE A 356 -16.51 -42.94 13.31
CA PHE A 356 -17.10 -42.63 14.60
C PHE A 356 -18.39 -43.42 14.83
N THR A 357 -18.36 -44.33 15.80
CA THR A 357 -19.52 -45.19 16.16
C THR A 357 -19.82 -45.09 17.66
N VAL A 358 -21.07 -44.83 18.01
CA VAL A 358 -21.56 -44.93 19.40
C VAL A 358 -22.22 -46.29 19.59
N PHE A 359 -21.99 -46.95 20.73
CA PHE A 359 -22.54 -48.29 21.02
C PHE A 359 -22.72 -48.47 22.53
N GLU A 360 -23.50 -49.49 22.93
CA GLU A 360 -23.64 -49.84 24.34
C GLU A 360 -22.35 -50.46 24.88
N THR A 361 -21.92 -50.04 26.07
CA THR A 361 -20.68 -50.55 26.66
C THR A 361 -20.80 -52.04 26.92
N GLY A 362 -19.89 -52.82 26.32
CA GLY A 362 -19.84 -54.27 26.47
C GLY A 362 -20.49 -55.05 25.32
N THR A 363 -21.08 -54.36 24.33
CA THR A 363 -21.55 -55.00 23.09
C THR A 363 -20.50 -54.88 21.98
N ASP A 364 -20.64 -55.71 20.94
CA ASP A 364 -19.84 -55.58 19.72
C ASP A 364 -20.32 -54.34 18.93
N PRO A 365 -19.44 -53.33 18.70
CA PRO A 365 -19.78 -52.12 17.95
C PRO A 365 -20.16 -52.40 16.48
N ASP A 366 -19.77 -53.54 15.90
CA ASP A 366 -20.14 -53.91 14.53
C ASP A 366 -21.49 -54.65 14.46
N ALA A 367 -21.93 -55.25 15.57
CA ALA A 367 -23.19 -56.00 15.64
C ALA A 367 -24.37 -55.19 16.18
N SER A 368 -24.10 -54.16 16.99
CA SER A 368 -25.14 -53.32 17.62
C SER A 368 -24.78 -51.82 17.64
N PRO A 369 -24.47 -51.19 16.49
CA PRO A 369 -24.15 -49.77 16.43
C PRO A 369 -25.39 -48.89 16.62
N TYR A 370 -25.26 -47.80 17.38
CA TYR A 370 -26.09 -46.62 17.14
C TYR A 370 -25.49 -45.93 15.91
N ILE A 371 -26.20 -45.99 14.79
CA ILE A 371 -25.72 -45.44 13.51
C ILE A 371 -25.74 -43.91 13.64
N SER A 372 -24.55 -43.31 13.67
CA SER A 372 -24.34 -41.86 13.67
C SER A 372 -24.96 -41.26 12.41
N PHE A 373 -25.61 -40.08 12.47
CA PHE A 373 -26.22 -39.45 11.29
C PHE A 373 -25.54 -38.13 10.87
N THR A 374 -24.72 -37.55 11.73
CA THR A 374 -23.79 -36.46 11.40
C THR A 374 -22.69 -36.40 12.45
N ALA A 375 -21.43 -36.40 12.02
CA ALA A 375 -20.30 -36.00 12.83
C ALA A 375 -19.78 -34.67 12.26
N THR A 376 -19.69 -33.62 13.08
CA THR A 376 -19.28 -32.29 12.62
C THR A 376 -18.28 -31.66 13.57
N THR A 377 -17.34 -30.88 13.04
CA THR A 377 -16.44 -30.08 13.87
C THR A 377 -17.04 -28.73 14.20
N THR A 378 -16.87 -28.27 15.44
CA THR A 378 -17.33 -26.93 15.87
C THR A 378 -16.20 -25.90 15.97
N ASP A 379 -14.95 -26.36 16.11
CA ASP A 379 -13.74 -25.51 16.24
C ASP A 379 -12.45 -26.21 15.74
N GLY A 380 -12.62 -27.27 14.94
CA GLY A 380 -11.53 -28.15 14.50
C GLY A 380 -11.15 -29.23 15.51
N THR A 381 -11.20 -28.97 16.82
CA THR A 381 -10.76 -29.90 17.88
C THR A 381 -11.88 -30.71 18.52
N ASN A 382 -13.13 -30.24 18.40
CA ASN A 382 -14.30 -30.90 18.95
C ASN A 382 -15.13 -31.55 17.83
N VAL A 383 -15.37 -32.85 17.95
CA VAL A 383 -16.28 -33.62 17.09
C VAL A 383 -17.58 -33.84 17.83
N VAL A 384 -18.67 -33.29 17.27
CA VAL A 384 -20.03 -33.50 17.76
C VAL A 384 -20.64 -34.66 16.98
N ILE A 385 -20.95 -35.74 17.70
CA ILE A 385 -21.58 -36.94 17.16
C ILE A 385 -23.06 -36.89 17.51
N SER A 386 -23.91 -36.90 16.48
CA SER A 386 -25.35 -37.06 16.62
C SER A 386 -25.78 -38.48 16.29
N SER A 387 -26.55 -39.09 17.18
CA SER A 387 -27.03 -40.47 17.15
C SER A 387 -28.48 -40.55 17.65
N ASP A 388 -29.10 -41.72 17.52
CA ASP A 388 -30.37 -42.00 18.17
C ASP A 388 -30.27 -41.81 19.70
N PRO A 389 -31.37 -41.45 20.39
CA PRO A 389 -31.36 -41.23 21.83
C PRO A 389 -30.82 -42.44 22.60
N ARG A 390 -29.76 -42.21 23.37
CA ARG A 390 -29.16 -43.20 24.27
C ARG A 390 -30.15 -43.66 25.33
N VAL A 391 -30.12 -44.95 25.65
CA VAL A 391 -31.03 -45.54 26.65
C VAL A 391 -30.63 -45.13 28.07
N ALA A 392 -31.59 -44.65 28.85
CA ALA A 392 -31.36 -44.25 30.23
C ALA A 392 -30.91 -45.43 31.11
N GLY A 393 -29.85 -45.21 31.89
CA GLY A 393 -29.28 -46.23 32.79
C GLY A 393 -28.33 -47.22 32.11
N VAL A 394 -28.08 -47.09 30.81
CA VAL A 394 -27.12 -47.90 30.05
C VAL A 394 -25.84 -47.11 29.81
N ASN A 395 -24.69 -47.73 30.05
CA ASN A 395 -23.39 -47.13 29.71
C ASN A 395 -23.16 -47.22 28.21
N HIS A 396 -22.59 -46.17 27.63
CA HIS A 396 -22.29 -46.11 26.20
C HIS A 396 -20.80 -45.83 25.99
N SER A 397 -20.27 -46.31 24.88
CA SER A 397 -18.88 -46.13 24.47
C SER A 397 -18.82 -45.57 23.04
N VAL A 398 -17.75 -44.83 22.74
CA VAL A 398 -17.46 -44.31 21.40
C VAL A 398 -16.25 -45.07 20.87
N ARG A 399 -16.41 -45.72 19.72
CA ARG A 399 -15.31 -46.27 18.94
C ARG A 399 -14.88 -45.23 17.92
N ILE A 400 -13.57 -45.01 17.86
CA ILE A 400 -12.94 -44.05 16.95
C ILE A 400 -11.86 -44.79 16.17
N LEU A 401 -11.91 -44.71 14.85
CA LEU A 401 -10.99 -45.37 13.92
C LEU A 401 -10.32 -44.34 13.01
N ASP A 402 -9.10 -44.66 12.56
CA ASP A 402 -8.31 -43.91 11.58
C ASP A 402 -8.24 -42.40 11.84
N LEU A 403 -7.80 -42.03 13.05
CA LEU A 403 -7.59 -40.63 13.44
C LEU A 403 -6.58 -39.94 12.52
N ARG A 404 -6.99 -38.79 11.99
CA ARG A 404 -6.21 -37.90 11.14
C ARG A 404 -6.33 -36.48 11.69
N ASP A 405 -5.20 -35.83 11.88
CA ASP A 405 -5.14 -34.41 12.14
C ASP A 405 -5.50 -33.63 10.87
N ALA A 406 -5.84 -32.36 11.03
CA ALA A 406 -6.18 -31.48 9.92
C ALA A 406 -4.94 -30.96 9.17
N SER A 407 -3.74 -31.29 9.65
CA SER A 407 -2.44 -30.76 9.20
C SER A 407 -2.27 -30.87 7.69
#